data_AF-A0A4Q4Z6W4-F1
#
_entry.id   AF-A0A4Q4Z6W4-F1
#
_cell.length_a   1.000
_cell.length_b   1.000
_cell.length_c   1.000
_cell.angle_alpha   90.00
_cell.angle_beta   90.00
_cell.angle_gamma   90.00
#
_symmetry.space_group_name_H-M   'P 1'
#
loop_
_entity.id
_entity.type
_entity.pdbx_description
1 polymer ?
#
loop_
_entity_poly.entity_id
_entity_poly.type
_entity_poly.pdbx_seq_one_letter_code
_entity_poly.pdbx_strand_id
1 'polypeptide(L)' 'MTTTTTTETTADFRVAGMTCGHCVRAVTTEIGAIPGVEAVAVDLAAGRVQVTSTHPLDEADLAAAVHEAGYDLA' A
#
# COMPACT_ATOMS: atom_id res chain seq x y z
N MET A 1 1.69 -13.18 -24.76
CA MET A 1 2.45 -12.21 -23.93
C MET A 1 2.67 -12.85 -22.58
N THR A 2 3.84 -12.58 -22.02
CA THR A 2 4.67 -13.42 -21.14
C THR A 2 4.00 -13.86 -19.83
N THR A 3 4.22 -15.15 -19.54
CA THR A 3 4.11 -15.87 -18.26
C THR A 3 4.93 -15.24 -17.14
N THR A 4 4.32 -15.02 -15.96
CA THR A 4 5.04 -15.02 -14.68
C THR A 4 4.12 -15.58 -13.59
N THR A 5 4.41 -16.81 -13.17
CA THR A 5 3.91 -17.39 -11.92
C THR A 5 4.91 -17.00 -10.84
N THR A 6 4.77 -15.82 -10.26
CA THR A 6 5.44 -15.46 -9.00
C THR A 6 4.40 -15.56 -7.89
N THR A 7 4.77 -16.09 -6.74
CA THR A 7 3.95 -16.09 -5.52
C THR A 7 3.90 -14.66 -4.94
N GLU A 8 3.45 -13.69 -5.73
CA GLU A 8 3.23 -12.32 -5.30
C GLU A 8 1.79 -12.22 -4.77
N THR A 9 1.65 -11.73 -3.55
CA THR A 9 0.35 -11.41 -2.96
C THR A 9 0.08 -9.94 -3.19
N THR A 10 -1.18 -9.62 -3.49
CA THR A 10 -1.64 -8.24 -3.59
C THR A 10 -2.63 -7.96 -2.47
N ALA A 11 -2.35 -6.97 -1.64
CA ALA A 11 -3.25 -6.46 -0.62
C ALA A 11 -3.91 -5.17 -1.13
N ASP A 12 -5.22 -5.05 -0.97
CA ASP A 12 -5.96 -3.84 -1.30
C ASP A 12 -6.70 -3.28 -0.08
N PHE A 13 -6.55 -1.99 0.17
CA PHE A 13 -7.18 -1.31 1.30
C PHE A 13 -7.51 0.14 0.95
N ARG A 14 -8.33 0.76 1.81
CA ARG A 14 -8.69 2.18 1.68
C ARG A 14 -8.05 2.94 2.83
N VAL A 15 -7.61 4.16 2.52
CA VAL A 15 -7.03 5.07 3.52
C VAL A 15 -7.94 6.28 3.62
N ALA A 16 -8.38 6.60 4.83
CA ALA A 16 -9.17 7.79 5.08
C ALA A 16 -8.27 9.03 5.06
N GLY A 17 -8.78 10.14 4.53
CA GLY A 17 -8.07 11.43 4.58
C GLY A 17 -7.02 11.67 3.48
N MET A 18 -6.78 10.72 2.58
CA MET A 18 -5.99 10.97 1.36
C MET A 18 -6.75 11.88 0.40
N THR A 19 -6.50 13.18 0.48
CA THR A 19 -7.16 14.22 -0.33
C THR A 19 -6.21 14.99 -1.25
N CYS A 20 -4.91 14.73 -1.17
CA CYS A 20 -3.88 15.43 -1.93
C CYS A 20 -2.77 14.47 -2.38
N GLY A 21 -2.14 14.74 -3.52
CA GLY A 21 -1.03 13.95 -4.06
C GLY A 21 0.21 13.87 -3.14
N HIS A 22 0.35 14.81 -2.20
CA HIS A 22 1.38 14.73 -1.16
C HIS A 22 1.10 13.62 -0.14
N CYS A 23 -0.17 13.42 0.24
CA CYS A 23 -0.60 12.36 1.16
C CYS A 23 -0.25 10.98 0.59
N VAL A 24 -0.49 10.81 -0.72
CA VAL A 24 -0.18 9.56 -1.43
C VAL A 24 1.29 9.21 -1.36
N ARG A 25 2.16 10.20 -1.60
CA ARG A 25 3.61 9.96 -1.61
C ARG A 25 4.11 9.55 -0.24
N ALA A 26 3.62 10.17 0.82
CA ALA A 26 3.96 9.80 2.19
C ALA A 26 3.56 8.33 2.46
N VAL A 27 2.29 7.99 2.27
CA VAL A 27 1.77 6.63 2.48
C VAL A 27 2.50 5.59 1.62
N THR A 28 2.75 5.90 0.35
CA THR A 28 3.48 5.02 -0.57
C THR A 28 4.91 4.77 -0.12
N THR A 29 5.58 5.79 0.43
CA THR A 29 6.96 5.68 0.90
C THR A 29 7.04 4.79 2.15
N GLU A 30 6.14 5.01 3.12
CA GLU A 30 6.13 4.22 4.36
C GLU A 30 5.74 2.76 4.09
N ILE A 31 4.72 2.51 3.27
CA ILE A 31 4.34 1.14 2.88
C ILE A 31 5.48 0.49 2.08
N GLY A 32 6.11 1.23 1.17
CA GLY A 32 7.25 0.74 0.39
C GLY A 32 8.47 0.38 1.23
N ALA A 33 8.55 0.87 2.47
CA ALA A 33 9.60 0.52 3.42
C ALA A 33 9.33 -0.81 4.16
N ILE A 34 8.11 -1.36 4.07
CA ILE A 34 7.77 -2.66 4.67
C ILE A 34 8.59 -3.76 3.96
N PRO A 35 9.30 -4.62 4.71
CA PRO A 35 10.05 -5.72 4.13
C PRO A 35 9.18 -6.60 3.25
N GLY A 36 9.66 -6.86 2.02
CA GLY A 36 8.96 -7.74 1.07
C GLY A 36 7.89 -7.07 0.23
N VAL A 37 7.63 -5.76 0.40
CA VAL A 37 6.90 -4.96 -0.60
C VAL A 37 7.74 -4.80 -1.85
N GLU A 38 7.14 -5.10 -3.00
CA GLU A 38 7.76 -4.94 -4.32
C GLU A 38 7.18 -3.75 -5.09
N ALA A 39 5.88 -3.50 -4.93
CA ALA A 39 5.21 -2.38 -5.58
C ALA A 39 4.08 -1.82 -4.72
N VAL A 40 3.84 -0.52 -4.84
CA VAL A 40 2.71 0.17 -4.23
C VAL A 40 2.06 1.06 -5.28
N ALA A 41 0.77 0.86 -5.50
CA ALA A 41 -0.05 1.64 -6.41
C ALA A 41 -1.18 2.32 -5.63
N VAL A 42 -1.36 3.62 -5.84
CA VAL A 42 -2.41 4.38 -5.16
C VAL A 42 -3.34 5.03 -6.18
N ASP A 43 -4.62 4.73 -6.05
CA ASP A 43 -5.70 5.33 -6.80
C ASP A 43 -6.41 6.37 -5.93
N LEU A 44 -6.08 7.65 -6.12
CA LEU A 44 -6.73 8.76 -5.43
C LEU A 44 -8.19 8.96 -5.83
N ALA A 45 -8.55 8.64 -7.08
CA ALA A 45 -9.92 8.83 -7.55
C ALA A 45 -10.86 7.83 -6.86
N ALA A 46 -10.37 6.61 -6.61
CA ALA A 46 -11.09 5.57 -5.87
C ALA A 46 -10.81 5.54 -4.36
N GLY A 47 -9.81 6.29 -3.87
CA GLY A 47 -9.34 6.24 -2.47
C GLY A 47 -8.76 4.88 -2.09
N ARG A 48 -8.13 4.18 -3.03
CA ARG A 48 -7.68 2.79 -2.90
C ARG A 48 -6.15 2.71 -2.97
N VAL A 49 -5.56 1.91 -2.09
CA VAL A 49 -4.14 1.56 -2.11
C VAL A 49 -4.04 0.07 -2.43
N GLN A 50 -3.11 -0.26 -3.31
CA GLN A 50 -2.81 -1.62 -3.71
C GLN A 50 -1.32 -1.87 -3.49
N VAL A 51 -1.00 -2.91 -2.75
CA VAL A 51 0.37 -3.25 -2.35
C VAL A 51 0.67 -4.64 -2.86
N THR A 52 1.74 -4.77 -3.64
CA THR A 52 2.25 -6.04 -4.13
C THR A 52 3.46 -6.41 -3.30
N SER A 53 3.46 -7.64 -2.77
CA SER A 53 4.50 -8.14 -1.89
C SER A 53 4.81 -9.61 -2.14
N THR A 54 6.04 -10.00 -1.81
CA THR A 54 6.55 -11.38 -1.91
C THR A 54 5.88 -12.36 -0.93
N HIS A 55 5.15 -11.85 0.05
CA HIS A 55 4.40 -12.61 1.05
C HIS A 55 3.15 -11.83 1.48
N PRO A 56 2.10 -12.49 1.99
CA PRO A 56 0.95 -11.79 2.55
C PRO A 56 1.39 -10.87 3.69
N LEU A 57 1.03 -9.59 3.59
CA LEU A 57 1.24 -8.60 4.65
C LEU A 57 0.04 -8.62 5.57
N ASP A 58 0.30 -8.53 6.88
CA ASP A 58 -0.74 -8.37 7.86
C ASP A 58 -1.32 -6.94 7.77
N GLU A 59 -2.63 -6.83 7.94
CA GLU A 59 -3.32 -5.54 7.94
C GLU A 59 -2.77 -4.61 9.04
N ALA A 60 -2.26 -5.18 10.14
CA ALA A 60 -1.61 -4.45 11.21
C ALA A 60 -0.29 -3.78 10.78
N ASP A 61 0.52 -4.43 9.95
CA ASP A 61 1.78 -3.84 9.43
C ASP A 61 1.49 -2.72 8.44
N LEU A 62 0.48 -2.94 7.58
CA LEU A 62 -0.02 -1.91 6.67
C LEU A 62 -0.59 -0.71 7.45
N ALA A 63 -1.38 -0.97 8.49
CA ALA A 63 -1.92 0.07 9.36
C ALA A 63 -0.82 0.85 10.07
N ALA A 64 0.20 0.16 10.58
CA ALA A 64 1.34 0.80 11.23
C ALA A 64 2.08 1.73 10.26
N ALA A 65 2.38 1.28 9.04
CA ALA A 65 3.02 2.13 8.03
C ALA A 65 2.17 3.34 7.65
N VAL A 66 0.85 3.16 7.52
CA VAL A 66 -0.09 4.26 7.23
C VAL A 66 -0.17 5.24 8.42
N HIS A 67 -0.12 4.74 9.66
CA HIS A 67 -0.10 5.54 10.87
C HIS A 67 1.19 6.36 11.03
N GLU A 68 2.34 5.76 10.74
CA GLU A 68 3.63 6.46 10.70
C GLU A 68 3.64 7.56 9.63
N ALA A 69 2.93 7.35 8.51
CA ALA A 69 2.68 8.39 7.50
C ALA A 69 1.73 9.51 7.97
N GLY A 70 1.07 9.34 9.13
CA GLY A 70 0.12 10.29 9.71
C GLY A 70 -1.33 10.11 9.23
N TYR A 71 -1.70 8.92 8.78
CA TYR A 71 -3.04 8.59 8.29
C TYR A 71 -3.60 7.34 8.97
N ASP A 72 -4.89 7.04 8.75
CA ASP A 72 -5.54 5.84 9.26
C ASP A 72 -6.20 5.03 8.13
N LEU A 73 -6.20 3.71 8.28
CA LEU A 73 -6.98 2.81 7.43
C LEU A 73 -8.49 3.04 7.67
N ALA A 74 -9.29 2.90 6.60
CA ALA A 74 -10.73 3.17 6.59
C ALA A 74 -11.59 1.91 6.50
#